data_AF-A0A315W036-F1
#
_entry.id   AF-A0A315W036-F1
#
_cell.length_a   1.000
_cell.length_b   1.000
_cell.length_c   1.000
_cell.angle_alpha   90.00
_cell.angle_beta   90.00
_cell.angle_gamma   90.00
#
_symmetry.space_group_name_H-M   'P 1'
#
loop_
_entity.id
_entity.type
_entity.pdbx_description
1 polymer ?
#
loop_
_entity_poly.entity_id
_entity_poly.type
_entity_poly.pdbx_seq_one_letter_code
_entity_poly.pdbx_strand_id
1 'polypeptide(L)'
;MLIVCGVGDCLLGSSIHWSQTAAETSASLSVEISSYVLLAKLSSSPTAEDLGYASGIVRWLTTQQNQYGGFSSTQDTVVALQALSLYSSLVFSPEGSSTVTVQTPSSQLTFDVNPDNKLLYQEKMLQNVTGKYSLEVKGTACASVQISLRYNTPPPIDASSLSLEVKPQSDSSGKITKVTLSLLSQYNGKDASTNMVILDIAFLSGFIPDPQSLKNLERAQLVDRVEHKDGHVVVYLSEVRPISSSEQDMMTDNLLIKLSLTKGVPVNHSLVLLQQIPVQNLKPAVIALYDYYQPSDRAEREYIAANQ
;
A
#
# COMPACT_ATOMS: atom_id res chain seq x y z
N MET A 1 -11.00 12.47 -0.53
CA MET A 1 -11.92 12.51 -1.69
C MET A 1 -13.29 12.12 -1.19
N LEU A 2 -14.30 12.98 -1.28
CA LEU A 2 -15.66 12.66 -0.85
C LEU A 2 -16.38 11.93 -1.99
N ILE A 3 -16.80 10.68 -1.73
CA ILE A 3 -17.64 9.92 -2.64
C ILE A 3 -19.08 10.24 -2.26
N VAL A 4 -19.73 11.04 -3.11
CA VAL A 4 -21.15 11.36 -2.98
C VAL A 4 -21.93 10.21 -3.61
N CYS A 5 -22.51 9.34 -2.78
CA CYS A 5 -23.48 8.36 -3.24
C CYS A 5 -24.85 9.05 -3.41
N GLY A 6 -25.54 8.74 -4.50
CA GLY A 6 -26.89 9.24 -4.78
C GLY A 6 -27.92 8.76 -3.76
N VAL A 7 -29.10 9.38 -3.80
CA VAL A 7 -30.18 9.18 -2.82
C VAL A 7 -30.68 7.73 -2.86
N GLY A 8 -30.33 6.96 -1.84
CA GLY A 8 -30.74 5.57 -1.64
C GLY A 8 -29.66 4.75 -0.95
N ASP A 9 -29.84 4.48 0.34
CA ASP A 9 -29.12 3.45 1.11
C ASP A 9 -27.58 3.47 1.02
N CYS A 10 -27.00 4.60 1.44
CA CYS A 10 -25.55 4.81 1.40
C CYS A 10 -24.72 3.89 2.33
N LEU A 11 -25.33 3.16 3.28
CA LEU A 11 -24.63 2.21 4.16
C LEU A 11 -25.42 0.91 4.49
N LEU A 12 -26.68 0.78 4.05
CA LEU A 12 -27.51 -0.41 4.31
C LEU A 12 -27.71 -1.17 2.99
N GLY A 13 -27.34 -2.44 2.93
CA GLY A 13 -27.50 -3.28 1.72
C GLY A 13 -26.31 -4.22 1.45
N SER A 14 -26.42 -5.05 0.42
CA SER A 14 -25.41 -6.04 0.04
C SER A 14 -24.21 -5.45 -0.70
N SER A 15 -23.01 -5.63 -0.17
CA SER A 15 -21.76 -5.31 -0.87
C SER A 15 -21.41 -6.38 -1.91
N ILE A 16 -20.92 -5.96 -3.08
CA ILE A 16 -20.55 -6.86 -4.20
C ILE A 16 -19.11 -6.58 -4.59
N HIS A 17 -18.32 -7.63 -4.78
CA HIS A 17 -16.94 -7.51 -5.28
C HIS A 17 -16.51 -8.79 -5.99
N TRP A 18 -15.38 -8.70 -6.69
CA TRP A 18 -14.73 -9.81 -7.36
C TRP A 18 -13.33 -9.97 -6.79
N SER A 19 -12.94 -11.23 -6.61
CA SER A 19 -11.59 -11.62 -6.22
C SER A 19 -11.13 -12.76 -7.11
N GLN A 20 -9.82 -12.98 -7.17
CA GLN A 20 -9.27 -14.26 -7.59
C GLN A 20 -9.73 -15.36 -6.62
N THR A 21 -9.65 -16.63 -7.03
CA THR A 21 -10.19 -17.79 -6.28
C THR A 21 -9.93 -17.71 -4.76
N ALA A 22 -10.82 -18.30 -3.94
CA ALA A 22 -10.79 -18.14 -2.48
C ALA A 22 -9.45 -18.48 -1.78
N ALA A 23 -8.56 -19.24 -2.42
CA ALA A 23 -7.23 -19.60 -1.91
C ALA A 23 -6.14 -18.55 -2.18
N GLU A 24 -6.39 -17.52 -2.99
CA GLU A 24 -5.43 -16.52 -3.46
C GLU A 24 -6.03 -15.11 -3.34
N THR A 25 -6.33 -14.70 -2.11
CA THR A 25 -6.96 -13.40 -1.86
C THR A 25 -5.93 -12.29 -1.73
N SER A 26 -5.63 -11.63 -2.86
CA SER A 26 -4.95 -10.33 -2.85
C SER A 26 -5.98 -9.20 -2.78
N ALA A 27 -5.90 -8.38 -1.72
CA ALA A 27 -6.78 -7.23 -1.55
C ALA A 27 -6.64 -6.23 -2.71
N SER A 28 -5.41 -5.95 -3.13
CA SER A 28 -5.08 -5.06 -4.26
C SER A 28 -5.74 -5.53 -5.57
N LEU A 29 -5.55 -6.81 -5.93
CA LEU A 29 -6.16 -7.37 -7.14
C LEU A 29 -7.69 -7.36 -7.09
N SER A 30 -8.28 -7.63 -5.91
CA SER A 30 -9.74 -7.61 -5.74
C SER A 30 -10.30 -6.21 -5.95
N VAL A 31 -9.59 -5.17 -5.49
CA VAL A 31 -9.93 -3.76 -5.76
C VAL A 31 -9.83 -3.47 -7.25
N GLU A 32 -8.75 -3.86 -7.90
CA GLU A 32 -8.52 -3.63 -9.33
C GLU A 32 -9.61 -4.29 -10.21
N ILE A 33 -9.86 -5.59 -10.02
CA ILE A 33 -10.87 -6.34 -10.78
C ILE A 33 -12.26 -5.72 -10.57
N SER A 34 -12.64 -5.46 -9.32
CA SER A 34 -13.94 -4.86 -9.00
C SER A 34 -14.10 -3.48 -9.62
N SER A 35 -13.01 -2.71 -9.70
CA SER A 35 -13.01 -1.38 -10.32
C SER A 35 -13.17 -1.44 -11.85
N TYR A 36 -12.53 -2.41 -12.52
CA TYR A 36 -12.77 -2.64 -13.95
C TYR A 36 -14.19 -3.10 -14.24
N VAL A 37 -14.76 -3.99 -13.41
CA VAL A 37 -16.16 -4.40 -13.53
C VAL A 37 -17.10 -3.20 -13.38
N LEU A 38 -16.82 -2.32 -12.40
CA LEU A 38 -17.57 -1.08 -12.22
C LEU A 38 -17.47 -0.16 -13.45
N LEU A 39 -16.26 0.08 -13.97
CA LEU A 39 -16.07 0.87 -15.19
C LEU A 39 -16.82 0.29 -16.39
N ALA A 40 -16.71 -1.01 -16.61
CA ALA A 40 -17.40 -1.70 -17.69
C ALA A 40 -18.92 -1.53 -17.58
N LYS A 41 -19.47 -1.64 -16.37
CA LYS A 41 -20.92 -1.43 -16.11
C LYS A 41 -21.38 0.00 -16.32
N LEU A 42 -20.54 0.99 -16.04
CA LEU A 42 -20.89 2.41 -16.17
C LEU A 42 -20.63 2.99 -17.57
N SER A 43 -19.87 2.30 -18.43
CA SER A 43 -19.46 2.82 -19.74
C SER A 43 -20.58 2.81 -20.79
N SER A 44 -21.69 2.12 -20.55
CA SER A 44 -22.76 1.89 -21.54
C SER A 44 -24.06 2.64 -21.25
N SER A 45 -24.00 3.93 -20.88
CA SER A 45 -25.18 4.76 -20.50
C SER A 45 -26.10 4.04 -19.50
N PRO A 46 -25.68 3.91 -18.24
CA PRO A 46 -26.31 3.00 -17.27
C PRO A 46 -27.75 3.42 -16.94
N THR A 47 -28.62 2.43 -16.79
CA THR A 47 -29.98 2.62 -16.27
C THR A 47 -29.97 2.83 -14.76
N ALA A 48 -31.13 3.20 -14.18
CA ALA A 48 -31.26 3.30 -12.72
C ALA A 48 -30.99 1.95 -12.01
N GLU A 49 -31.34 0.83 -12.64
CA GLU A 49 -31.04 -0.52 -12.11
C GLU A 49 -29.54 -0.81 -12.12
N ASP A 50 -28.83 -0.41 -13.19
CA ASP A 50 -27.38 -0.54 -13.29
C ASP A 50 -26.67 0.29 -12.22
N LEU A 51 -27.16 1.51 -11.95
CA LEU A 51 -26.63 2.37 -10.88
C LEU A 51 -26.89 1.77 -9.50
N GLY A 52 -28.04 1.12 -9.31
CA GLY A 52 -28.36 0.35 -8.10
C GLY A 52 -27.40 -0.82 -7.90
N TYR A 53 -27.12 -1.59 -8.95
CA TYR A 53 -26.12 -2.67 -8.90
C TYR A 53 -24.70 -2.15 -8.61
N ALA A 54 -24.30 -1.09 -9.33
CA ALA A 54 -23.01 -0.43 -9.17
C ALA A 54 -22.80 0.12 -7.75
N SER A 55 -23.87 0.56 -7.08
CA SER A 55 -23.81 1.03 -5.68
C SER A 55 -23.25 -0.03 -4.72
N GLY A 56 -23.55 -1.32 -4.97
CA GLY A 56 -23.02 -2.43 -4.17
C GLY A 56 -21.50 -2.60 -4.32
N ILE A 57 -20.97 -2.32 -5.52
CA ILE A 57 -19.54 -2.35 -5.82
C ILE A 57 -18.85 -1.13 -5.19
N VAL A 58 -19.43 0.05 -5.38
CA VAL A 58 -18.95 1.31 -4.82
C VAL A 58 -18.86 1.22 -3.30
N ARG A 59 -19.89 0.69 -2.63
CA ARG A 59 -19.87 0.48 -1.18
C ARG A 59 -18.68 -0.40 -0.77
N TRP A 60 -18.46 -1.54 -1.43
CA TRP A 60 -17.32 -2.38 -1.10
C TRP A 60 -15.98 -1.68 -1.35
N LEU A 61 -15.82 -0.98 -2.47
CA LEU A 61 -14.60 -0.22 -2.77
C LEU A 61 -14.35 0.87 -1.72
N THR A 62 -15.38 1.57 -1.26
CA THR A 62 -15.21 2.60 -0.22
C THR A 62 -14.70 2.02 1.11
N THR A 63 -15.01 0.76 1.42
CA THR A 63 -14.45 0.11 2.63
C THR A 63 -12.99 -0.32 2.48
N GLN A 64 -12.48 -0.42 1.24
CA GLN A 64 -11.08 -0.74 0.97
C GLN A 64 -10.19 0.51 0.90
N GLN A 65 -10.77 1.71 0.85
CA GLN A 65 -10.03 2.97 0.74
C GLN A 65 -9.33 3.32 2.07
N ASN A 66 -8.06 3.71 2.00
CA ASN A 66 -7.29 4.15 3.16
C ASN A 66 -7.58 5.62 3.52
N GLN A 67 -7.09 6.06 4.69
CA GLN A 67 -7.38 7.40 5.25
C GLN A 67 -6.92 8.57 4.36
N TYR A 68 -6.01 8.33 3.42
CA TYR A 68 -5.48 9.33 2.49
C TYR A 68 -6.24 9.33 1.16
N GLY A 69 -7.23 8.45 0.99
CA GLY A 69 -7.99 8.28 -0.24
C GLY A 69 -7.38 7.33 -1.26
N GLY A 70 -6.26 6.65 -0.93
CA GLY A 70 -5.64 5.63 -1.78
C GLY A 70 -6.11 4.22 -1.44
N PHE A 71 -5.59 3.24 -2.17
CA PHE A 71 -5.80 1.81 -1.93
C PHE A 71 -4.46 1.12 -1.60
N SER A 72 -4.31 -0.17 -1.91
CA SER A 72 -3.17 -0.97 -1.45
C SER A 72 -1.93 -0.78 -2.32
N SER A 73 -2.10 -0.56 -3.63
CA SER A 73 -1.02 -0.33 -4.59
C SER A 73 -1.30 0.92 -5.45
N THR A 74 -0.54 1.11 -6.52
CA THR A 74 -0.76 2.23 -7.45
C THR A 74 -1.80 1.91 -8.52
N GLN A 75 -1.80 0.69 -9.05
CA GLN A 75 -2.73 0.31 -10.13
C GLN A 75 -4.18 0.26 -9.63
N ASP A 76 -4.42 -0.46 -8.54
CA ASP A 76 -5.73 -0.53 -7.89
C ASP A 76 -6.23 0.88 -7.49
N THR A 77 -5.35 1.75 -6.99
CA THR A 77 -5.70 3.14 -6.66
C THR A 77 -6.17 3.92 -7.88
N VAL A 78 -5.42 3.92 -8.98
CA VAL A 78 -5.78 4.71 -10.17
C VAL A 78 -7.12 4.25 -10.74
N VAL A 79 -7.29 2.94 -10.92
CA VAL A 79 -8.50 2.38 -11.53
C VAL A 79 -9.70 2.55 -10.60
N ALA A 80 -9.55 2.34 -9.29
CA ALA A 80 -10.62 2.54 -8.33
C ALA A 80 -11.06 4.01 -8.26
N LEU A 81 -10.11 4.95 -8.20
CA LEU A 81 -10.44 6.37 -8.18
C LEU A 81 -11.12 6.82 -9.47
N GLN A 82 -10.71 6.30 -10.62
CA GLN A 82 -11.39 6.55 -11.90
C GLN A 82 -12.84 6.02 -11.86
N ALA A 83 -13.03 4.78 -11.42
CA ALA A 83 -14.35 4.15 -11.36
C ALA A 83 -15.30 4.87 -10.39
N LEU A 84 -14.81 5.23 -9.21
CA LEU A 84 -15.57 5.95 -8.18
C LEU A 84 -15.91 7.37 -8.63
N SER A 85 -15.00 8.03 -9.36
CA SER A 85 -15.26 9.36 -9.96
C SER A 85 -16.35 9.30 -11.02
N LEU A 86 -16.28 8.32 -11.93
CA LEU A 86 -17.29 8.12 -12.96
C LEU A 86 -18.65 7.85 -12.33
N TYR A 87 -18.73 6.94 -11.36
CA TYR A 87 -19.96 6.67 -10.63
C TYR A 87 -20.50 7.94 -9.97
N SER A 88 -19.65 8.66 -9.24
CA SER A 88 -20.05 9.89 -8.55
C SER A 88 -20.60 10.93 -9.52
N SER A 89 -20.03 11.06 -10.73
CA SER A 89 -20.54 12.00 -11.74
C SER A 89 -21.95 11.67 -12.25
N LEU A 90 -22.34 10.38 -12.21
CA LEU A 90 -23.64 9.90 -12.68
C LEU A 90 -24.73 10.00 -11.60
N VAL A 91 -24.34 9.98 -10.32
CA VAL A 91 -25.28 10.00 -9.17
C VAL A 91 -25.23 11.30 -8.36
N PHE A 92 -24.42 12.27 -8.78
CA PHE A 92 -24.19 13.51 -8.06
C PHE A 92 -25.47 14.32 -7.87
N SER A 93 -25.71 14.75 -6.63
CA SER A 93 -26.73 15.76 -6.31
C SER A 93 -26.07 17.03 -5.76
N PRO A 94 -26.42 18.22 -6.28
CA PRO A 94 -25.95 19.49 -5.73
C PRO A 94 -26.53 19.76 -4.33
N GLU A 95 -27.75 19.29 -4.09
CA GLU A 95 -28.56 19.58 -2.92
C GLU A 95 -28.38 18.55 -1.79
N GLY A 96 -28.78 18.97 -0.58
CA GLY A 96 -28.80 18.13 0.61
C GLY A 96 -27.87 18.63 1.69
N SER A 97 -28.20 18.30 2.93
CA SER A 97 -27.34 18.55 4.08
C SER A 97 -27.54 17.45 5.10
N SER A 98 -26.45 17.06 5.76
CA SER A 98 -26.46 16.04 6.80
C SER A 98 -25.50 16.37 7.92
N THR A 99 -25.94 16.11 9.14
CA THR A 99 -25.13 16.18 10.33
C THR A 99 -24.78 14.76 10.75
N VAL A 100 -23.48 14.47 10.80
CA VAL A 100 -22.92 13.21 11.29
C VAL A 100 -22.51 13.40 12.74
N THR A 101 -23.05 12.57 13.63
CA THR A 101 -22.74 12.55 15.05
C THR A 101 -22.03 11.26 15.42
N VAL A 102 -20.84 11.38 16.00
CA VAL A 102 -20.07 10.28 16.59
C VAL A 102 -20.15 10.39 18.10
N GLN A 103 -20.85 9.45 18.74
CA GLN A 103 -20.88 9.34 20.20
C GLN A 103 -19.70 8.48 20.66
N THR A 104 -18.89 9.02 21.56
CA THR A 104 -17.80 8.31 22.24
C THR A 104 -18.14 8.18 23.73
N PRO A 105 -17.48 7.28 24.49
CA PRO A 105 -17.72 7.15 25.92
C PRO A 105 -17.46 8.44 26.72
N SER A 106 -16.63 9.34 26.20
CA SER A 106 -16.18 10.55 26.89
C SER A 106 -16.72 11.85 26.29
N SER A 107 -17.24 11.82 25.06
CA SER A 107 -17.55 13.03 24.30
C SER A 107 -18.45 12.75 23.09
N GLN A 108 -19.06 13.80 22.56
CA GLN A 108 -19.76 13.77 21.27
C GLN A 108 -18.97 14.59 20.26
N LEU A 109 -18.75 14.04 19.07
CA LEU A 109 -18.19 14.75 17.93
C LEU A 109 -19.25 14.91 16.84
N THR A 110 -19.33 16.09 16.26
CA THR A 110 -20.30 16.42 15.22
C THR A 110 -19.60 16.93 13.98
N PHE A 111 -20.05 16.52 12.80
CA PHE A 111 -19.59 16.99 11.49
C PHE A 111 -20.81 17.43 10.69
N ASP A 112 -20.76 18.62 10.13
CA ASP A 112 -21.83 19.13 9.28
C ASP A 112 -21.39 19.10 7.83
N VAL A 113 -22.20 18.45 6.99
CA VAL A 113 -22.00 18.30 5.55
C VAL A 113 -23.13 19.07 4.86
N ASN A 114 -22.78 20.11 4.11
CA ASN A 114 -23.70 20.98 3.40
C ASN A 114 -23.14 21.33 2.00
N PRO A 115 -23.90 21.99 1.12
CA PRO A 115 -23.45 22.28 -0.25
C PRO A 115 -22.13 23.07 -0.32
N ASP A 116 -21.84 23.91 0.67
CA ASP A 116 -20.64 24.76 0.72
C ASP A 116 -19.38 23.99 1.14
N ASN A 117 -19.52 22.93 1.93
CA ASN A 117 -18.40 22.20 2.52
C ASN A 117 -18.33 20.70 2.15
N LYS A 118 -19.27 20.18 1.35
CA LYS A 118 -19.36 18.74 1.02
C LYS A 118 -18.18 18.18 0.22
N LEU A 119 -17.29 19.03 -0.29
CA LEU A 119 -16.04 18.59 -0.94
C LEU A 119 -14.81 18.82 -0.05
N LEU A 120 -14.99 19.44 1.12
CA LEU A 120 -13.93 19.73 2.06
C LEU A 120 -13.71 18.54 3.00
N TYR A 121 -12.45 18.20 3.18
CA TYR A 121 -12.03 17.20 4.15
C TYR A 121 -12.23 17.72 5.58
N GLN A 122 -12.82 16.89 6.45
CA GLN A 122 -13.04 17.19 7.86
C GLN A 122 -12.49 16.04 8.70
N GLU A 123 -11.67 16.34 9.70
CA GLU A 123 -11.14 15.36 10.66
C GLU A 123 -11.27 15.86 12.10
N LYS A 124 -11.45 14.91 13.03
CA LYS A 124 -11.39 15.17 14.47
C LYS A 124 -10.70 13.99 15.15
N MET A 125 -9.79 14.30 16.08
CA MET A 125 -9.11 13.28 16.87
C MET A 125 -10.05 12.67 17.92
N LEU A 126 -10.06 11.34 17.99
CA LEU A 126 -10.70 10.59 19.07
C LEU A 126 -9.73 10.49 20.25
N GLN A 127 -10.09 11.09 21.39
CA GLN A 127 -9.23 11.17 22.59
C GLN A 127 -9.09 9.82 23.29
N ASN A 128 -10.16 9.03 23.34
CA ASN A 128 -10.12 7.66 23.85
C ASN A 128 -10.26 6.71 22.66
N VAL A 129 -9.43 5.68 22.61
CA VAL A 129 -9.47 4.65 21.55
C VAL A 129 -10.25 3.41 21.98
N THR A 130 -10.54 3.27 23.27
CA THR A 130 -11.25 2.10 23.82
C THR A 130 -12.72 2.42 24.10
N GLY A 131 -13.60 1.46 23.80
CA GLY A 131 -15.02 1.53 24.14
C GLY A 131 -15.96 1.31 22.96
N LYS A 132 -17.24 1.56 23.18
CA LYS A 132 -18.28 1.49 22.15
C LYS A 132 -18.51 2.89 21.56
N TYR A 133 -18.54 2.96 20.25
CA TYR A 133 -18.86 4.15 19.49
C TYR A 133 -20.18 3.94 18.76
N SER A 134 -21.00 4.98 18.68
CA SER A 134 -22.17 4.96 17.78
C SER A 134 -22.09 6.13 16.80
N LEU A 135 -22.52 5.85 15.57
CA LEU A 135 -22.60 6.80 14.49
C LEU A 135 -24.09 7.05 14.20
N GLU A 136 -24.50 8.31 14.21
CA GLU A 136 -25.83 8.73 13.82
C GLU A 136 -25.72 9.78 12.73
N VAL A 137 -26.51 9.64 11.67
CA VAL A 137 -26.56 10.61 10.56
C VAL A 137 -27.99 11.13 10.45
N LYS A 138 -28.15 12.46 10.44
CA LYS A 138 -29.44 13.12 10.23
C LYS A 138 -29.35 14.07 9.05
N GLY A 139 -30.25 13.91 8.08
CA GLY A 139 -30.32 14.79 6.93
C GLY A 139 -30.62 14.05 5.64
N THR A 140 -30.38 14.71 4.52
CA THR A 140 -30.70 14.23 3.17
C THR A 140 -29.48 13.98 2.30
N ALA A 141 -28.30 14.43 2.73
CA ALA A 141 -27.03 14.18 2.02
C ALA A 141 -26.37 12.88 2.51
N CYS A 142 -25.71 12.16 1.61
CA CYS A 142 -24.85 11.06 2.02
C CYS A 142 -23.47 11.57 2.44
N ALA A 143 -22.91 10.96 3.48
CA ALA A 143 -21.57 11.23 3.98
C ALA A 143 -20.80 9.92 4.09
N SER A 144 -19.56 9.91 3.56
CA SER A 144 -18.61 8.83 3.81
C SER A 144 -17.83 9.15 5.07
N VAL A 145 -17.80 8.21 6.01
CA VAL A 145 -17.13 8.36 7.31
C VAL A 145 -16.07 7.28 7.43
N GLN A 146 -14.85 7.70 7.76
CA GLN A 146 -13.73 6.78 7.96
C GLN A 146 -13.12 6.98 9.34
N ILE A 147 -12.80 5.86 10.00
CA ILE A 147 -12.08 5.84 11.27
C ILE A 147 -10.71 5.24 11.01
N SER A 148 -9.64 5.94 11.41
CA SER A 148 -8.27 5.44 11.30
C SER A 148 -7.66 5.22 12.67
N LEU A 149 -7.08 4.03 12.87
CA LEU A 149 -6.30 3.68 14.05
C LEU A 149 -4.87 3.35 13.61
N ARG A 150 -3.89 3.94 14.29
CA ARG A 150 -2.46 3.66 14.06
C ARG A 150 -1.84 3.11 15.33
N TYR A 151 -1.13 1.99 15.22
CA TYR A 151 -0.44 1.35 16.32
C TYR A 151 0.76 0.55 15.78
N ASN A 152 1.74 0.31 16.65
CA ASN A 152 2.92 -0.49 16.30
C ASN A 152 2.68 -1.95 16.66
N THR A 153 3.04 -2.85 15.76
CA THR A 153 3.07 -4.29 15.99
C THR A 153 4.48 -4.82 15.78
N PRO A 154 4.88 -5.91 16.45
CA PRO A 154 6.07 -6.64 16.06
C PRO A 154 5.97 -7.14 14.61
N PRO A 155 7.10 -7.37 13.93
CA PRO A 155 7.13 -7.94 12.60
C PRO A 155 6.33 -9.27 12.51
N PRO A 156 5.56 -9.49 11.44
CA PRO A 156 4.77 -10.71 11.29
C PRO A 156 5.68 -11.93 11.10
N ILE A 157 5.30 -13.03 11.77
CA ILE A 157 6.02 -14.29 11.73
C ILE A 157 5.39 -15.16 10.62
N ASP A 158 6.07 -15.22 9.48
CA ASP A 158 6.11 -16.40 8.59
C ASP A 158 4.90 -16.77 7.71
N ALA A 159 4.28 -15.80 7.02
CA ALA A 159 3.29 -16.11 5.96
C ALA A 159 3.56 -15.39 4.64
N SER A 160 4.83 -15.26 4.24
CA SER A 160 5.22 -14.65 2.97
C SER A 160 5.86 -15.65 2.04
N SER A 161 5.64 -15.45 0.74
CA SER A 161 6.37 -16.15 -0.31
C SER A 161 7.82 -15.66 -0.44
N LEU A 162 8.13 -14.52 0.18
CA LEU A 162 9.43 -13.88 0.21
C LEU A 162 10.18 -14.26 1.48
N SER A 163 11.49 -14.39 1.37
CA SER A 163 12.40 -14.53 2.50
C SER A 163 13.50 -13.49 2.44
N LEU A 164 13.85 -12.99 3.62
CA LEU A 164 14.91 -12.00 3.83
C LEU A 164 15.81 -12.50 4.96
N GLU A 165 17.10 -12.63 4.68
CA GLU A 165 18.14 -12.72 5.72
C GLU A 165 18.92 -11.42 5.79
N VAL A 166 19.16 -10.96 7.02
CA VAL A 166 19.95 -9.77 7.30
C VAL A 166 21.11 -10.17 8.21
N LYS A 167 22.34 -9.96 7.73
CA LYS A 167 23.56 -10.22 8.50
C LYS A 167 24.31 -8.91 8.71
N PRO A 168 24.14 -8.25 9.87
CA PRO A 168 24.87 -7.03 10.20
C PRO A 168 26.30 -7.37 10.68
N GLN A 169 27.29 -6.67 10.13
CA GLN A 169 28.67 -6.74 10.58
C GLN A 169 29.15 -5.36 11.02
N SER A 170 29.49 -5.21 12.29
CA SER A 170 29.97 -3.95 12.85
C SER A 170 31.50 -3.87 12.81
N ASP A 171 32.04 -2.75 12.35
CA ASP A 171 33.46 -2.42 12.36
C ASP A 171 33.67 -1.07 13.07
N SER A 172 34.28 -1.13 14.25
CA SER A 172 34.63 0.02 15.09
C SER A 172 36.14 0.29 15.12
N SER A 173 36.92 -0.33 14.23
CA SER A 173 38.38 -0.14 14.18
C SER A 173 38.79 1.26 13.71
N GLY A 174 37.93 1.95 12.97
CA GLY A 174 38.14 3.31 12.49
C GLY A 174 37.56 4.39 13.41
N LYS A 175 37.81 5.66 13.05
CA LYS A 175 37.25 6.84 13.75
C LYS A 175 35.71 6.91 13.68
N ILE A 176 35.11 6.27 12.67
CA ILE A 176 33.67 6.22 12.44
C ILE A 176 33.27 4.75 12.47
N THR A 177 32.33 4.40 13.35
CA THR A 177 31.73 3.06 13.40
C THR A 177 30.98 2.80 12.10
N LYS A 178 31.25 1.65 11.48
CA LYS A 178 30.58 1.19 10.27
C LYS A 178 29.75 -0.05 10.57
N VAL A 179 28.61 -0.16 9.92
CA VAL A 179 27.78 -1.38 9.95
C VAL A 179 27.53 -1.79 8.52
N THR A 180 28.12 -2.90 8.10
CA THR A 180 27.89 -3.51 6.79
C THR A 180 26.70 -4.45 6.90
N LEU A 181 25.65 -4.16 6.15
CA LEU A 181 24.49 -5.03 6.01
C LEU A 181 24.69 -5.94 4.80
N SER A 182 24.65 -7.25 5.03
CA SER A 182 24.53 -8.25 3.96
C SER A 182 23.10 -8.76 3.91
N LEU A 183 22.45 -8.56 2.77
CA LEU A 183 21.02 -8.80 2.57
C LEU A 183 20.86 -9.92 1.55
N LEU A 184 20.22 -11.02 1.95
CA LEU A 184 19.88 -12.15 1.07
C LEU A 184 18.37 -12.17 0.89
N SER A 185 17.92 -11.83 -0.31
CA SER A 185 16.50 -11.85 -0.69
C SER A 185 16.21 -13.08 -1.55
N GLN A 186 15.12 -13.80 -1.28
CA GLN A 186 14.71 -14.94 -2.09
C GLN A 186 13.18 -15.02 -2.18
N TYR A 187 12.70 -15.55 -3.31
CA TYR A 187 11.27 -15.83 -3.54
C TYR A 187 11.05 -17.34 -3.64
N ASN A 188 10.07 -17.85 -2.92
CA ASN A 188 9.67 -19.26 -2.88
C ASN A 188 8.15 -19.44 -3.06
N GLY A 189 7.48 -18.49 -3.71
CA GLY A 189 6.04 -18.56 -3.98
C GLY A 189 5.66 -19.55 -5.08
N LYS A 190 4.41 -19.45 -5.54
CA LYS A 190 3.84 -20.41 -6.50
C LYS A 190 4.39 -20.21 -7.90
N ASP A 191 4.46 -18.95 -8.35
CA ASP A 191 4.88 -18.58 -9.69
C ASP A 191 6.38 -18.76 -9.94
N ALA A 192 6.79 -18.70 -11.21
CA ALA A 192 8.20 -18.83 -11.60
C ALA A 192 9.06 -17.64 -11.12
N SER A 193 8.46 -16.47 -10.97
CA SER A 193 9.13 -15.24 -10.54
C SER A 193 8.12 -14.23 -9.98
N THR A 194 8.60 -13.25 -9.24
CA THR A 194 7.80 -12.11 -8.79
C THR A 194 7.67 -11.04 -9.87
N ASN A 195 6.73 -10.11 -9.67
CA ASN A 195 6.74 -8.80 -10.32
C ASN A 195 7.83 -7.91 -9.68
N MET A 196 7.62 -6.60 -9.62
CA MET A 196 8.52 -5.65 -8.94
C MET A 196 8.52 -5.87 -7.43
N VAL A 197 9.71 -5.97 -6.84
CA VAL A 197 9.89 -6.16 -5.39
C VAL A 197 10.60 -4.96 -4.80
N ILE A 198 10.15 -4.53 -3.61
CA ILE A 198 10.77 -3.45 -2.87
C ILE A 198 11.55 -4.02 -1.69
N LEU A 199 12.79 -3.58 -1.56
CA LEU A 199 13.63 -3.79 -0.38
C LEU A 199 13.80 -2.43 0.33
N ASP A 200 13.09 -2.27 1.44
CA ASP A 200 13.08 -1.06 2.27
C ASP A 200 13.97 -1.25 3.50
N ILE A 201 15.05 -0.48 3.57
CA ILE A 201 16.09 -0.57 4.59
C ILE A 201 16.00 0.66 5.49
N ALA A 202 15.40 0.51 6.67
CA ALA A 202 15.43 1.56 7.69
C ALA A 202 16.79 1.61 8.39
N PHE A 203 17.29 2.82 8.69
CA PHE A 203 18.54 2.98 9.43
C PHE A 203 18.32 2.97 10.94
N LEU A 204 19.36 2.55 11.65
CA LEU A 204 19.49 2.82 13.08
C LEU A 204 19.60 4.33 13.32
N SER A 205 19.07 4.81 14.44
CA SER A 205 19.18 6.23 14.81
C SER A 205 20.65 6.67 14.88
N GLY A 206 20.98 7.79 14.24
CA GLY A 206 22.35 8.32 14.18
C GLY A 206 23.23 7.71 13.10
N PHE A 207 22.70 6.80 12.26
CA PHE A 207 23.40 6.24 11.10
C PHE A 207 22.92 6.86 9.79
N ILE A 208 23.84 6.93 8.82
CA ILE A 208 23.57 7.33 7.43
C ILE A 208 24.21 6.32 6.46
N PRO A 209 23.70 6.16 5.23
CA PRO A 209 24.33 5.27 4.27
C PRO A 209 25.66 5.84 3.77
N ASP A 210 26.65 4.97 3.58
CA ASP A 210 27.89 5.32 2.92
C ASP A 210 27.61 5.68 1.45
N PRO A 211 28.02 6.87 0.97
CA PRO A 211 27.71 7.31 -0.40
C PRO A 211 28.28 6.41 -1.50
N GLN A 212 29.43 5.76 -1.26
CA GLN A 212 30.03 4.87 -2.26
C GLN A 212 29.29 3.52 -2.30
N SER A 213 28.93 2.99 -1.13
CA SER A 213 28.09 1.81 -1.02
C SER A 213 26.73 2.01 -1.70
N LEU A 214 26.13 3.20 -1.57
CA LEU A 214 24.85 3.52 -2.21
C LEU A 214 24.96 3.50 -3.75
N LYS A 215 26.02 4.11 -4.30
CA LYS A 215 26.30 4.07 -5.75
C LYS A 215 26.57 2.66 -6.28
N ASN A 216 27.19 1.81 -5.46
CA ASN A 216 27.41 0.41 -5.82
C ASN A 216 26.08 -0.36 -5.83
N LEU A 217 25.20 -0.07 -4.87
CA LEU A 217 23.86 -0.66 -4.78
C LEU A 217 22.99 -0.27 -5.98
N GLU A 218 23.04 0.98 -6.44
CA GLU A 218 22.35 1.45 -7.66
C GLU A 218 22.74 0.68 -8.93
N ARG A 219 23.92 0.07 -8.96
CA ARG A 219 24.43 -0.72 -10.10
C ARG A 219 24.40 -2.22 -9.84
N ALA A 220 23.85 -2.63 -8.70
CA ALA A 220 23.80 -4.03 -8.32
C ALA A 220 22.80 -4.79 -9.19
N GLN A 221 22.94 -6.11 -9.20
CA GLN A 221 22.06 -6.99 -9.98
C GLN A 221 20.60 -6.78 -9.57
N LEU A 222 19.72 -6.73 -10.57
CA LEU A 222 18.27 -6.56 -10.41
C LEU A 222 17.83 -5.24 -9.78
N VAL A 223 18.73 -4.28 -9.54
CA VAL A 223 18.35 -2.96 -9.01
C VAL A 223 18.02 -2.03 -10.18
N ASP A 224 16.76 -1.61 -10.27
CA ASP A 224 16.28 -0.62 -11.25
C ASP A 224 16.48 0.80 -10.70
N ARG A 225 16.20 0.98 -9.41
CA ARG A 225 16.25 2.29 -8.76
C ARG A 225 16.55 2.18 -7.27
N VAL A 226 17.22 3.20 -6.74
CA VAL A 226 17.42 3.39 -5.29
C VAL A 226 16.94 4.79 -4.92
N GLU A 227 16.13 4.88 -3.87
CA GLU A 227 15.71 6.14 -3.27
C GLU A 227 16.22 6.21 -1.83
N HIS A 228 16.72 7.38 -1.42
CA HIS A 228 17.14 7.63 -0.05
C HIS A 228 16.31 8.79 0.50
N LYS A 229 15.46 8.50 1.47
CA LYS A 229 14.54 9.49 2.06
C LYS A 229 14.17 9.10 3.48
N ASP A 230 14.01 10.09 4.36
CA ASP A 230 13.42 9.94 5.70
C ASP A 230 14.07 8.86 6.59
N GLY A 231 15.38 8.60 6.43
CA GLY A 231 16.08 7.56 7.20
C GLY A 231 15.93 6.14 6.64
N HIS A 232 15.49 6.03 5.39
CA HIS A 232 15.34 4.79 4.64
C HIS A 232 16.16 4.81 3.35
N VAL A 233 16.71 3.66 2.97
CA VAL A 233 17.05 3.35 1.57
C VAL A 233 16.00 2.40 1.03
N VAL A 234 15.28 2.82 -0.02
CA VAL A 234 14.29 2.02 -0.73
C VAL A 234 14.88 1.57 -2.06
N VAL A 235 15.02 0.26 -2.22
CA VAL A 235 15.59 -0.37 -3.43
C VAL A 235 14.45 -1.01 -4.22
N TYR A 236 14.33 -0.63 -5.49
CA TYR A 236 13.39 -1.18 -6.44
C TYR A 236 14.08 -2.30 -7.21
N LEU A 237 13.70 -3.53 -6.91
CA LEU A 237 14.18 -4.70 -7.64
C LEU A 237 13.28 -4.91 -8.86
N SER A 238 13.88 -4.96 -10.05
CA SER A 238 13.26 -5.46 -11.28
C SER A 238 14.32 -5.77 -12.35
N GLU A 239 14.18 -6.92 -12.99
CA GLU A 239 14.83 -7.30 -14.24
C GLU A 239 13.92 -6.96 -15.41
N VAL A 240 14.50 -6.41 -16.47
CA VAL A 240 13.80 -6.19 -17.73
C VAL A 240 14.26 -7.28 -18.70
N ARG A 241 13.41 -8.27 -18.98
CA ARG A 241 13.72 -9.32 -19.97
C ARG A 241 13.10 -8.99 -21.32
N PRO A 242 13.87 -9.08 -22.43
CA PRO A 242 13.29 -9.14 -23.76
C PRO A 242 12.45 -10.41 -23.88
N ILE A 243 11.23 -10.31 -24.42
CA ILE A 243 10.49 -11.52 -24.81
C ILE A 243 11.23 -12.12 -26.00
N SER A 244 11.98 -13.20 -25.77
CA SER A 244 12.34 -14.09 -26.85
C SER A 244 11.11 -14.94 -27.16
N SER A 245 10.33 -14.55 -28.16
CA SER A 245 9.34 -15.44 -28.77
C SER A 245 10.08 -16.64 -29.34
N SER A 246 10.01 -17.78 -28.64
CA SER A 246 10.29 -19.06 -29.29
C SER A 246 9.22 -19.25 -30.36
N GLU A 247 9.68 -19.43 -31.58
CA GLU A 247 8.94 -19.85 -32.78
C GLU A 247 8.16 -18.74 -33.53
N GLN A 248 8.84 -18.19 -34.54
CA GLN A 248 8.26 -17.93 -35.86
C GLN A 248 7.08 -16.94 -36.01
N ASP A 249 7.14 -15.74 -35.42
CA ASP A 249 6.28 -14.63 -35.89
C ASP A 249 7.07 -13.33 -36.06
N MET A 250 7.25 -12.93 -37.32
CA MET A 250 7.90 -11.68 -37.73
C MET A 250 6.95 -10.49 -37.56
N MET A 251 6.52 -10.14 -36.33
CA MET A 251 5.90 -8.84 -36.05
C MET A 251 5.72 -8.47 -34.55
N THR A 252 6.64 -8.79 -33.65
CA THR A 252 6.60 -8.30 -32.25
C THR A 252 7.94 -7.74 -31.77
N ASP A 253 8.30 -6.55 -32.25
CA ASP A 253 9.41 -5.80 -31.67
C ASP A 253 9.04 -5.28 -30.27
N ASN A 254 9.86 -5.66 -29.28
CA ASN A 254 10.07 -4.96 -28.00
C ASN A 254 8.97 -4.98 -26.93
N LEU A 255 8.28 -6.11 -26.72
CA LEU A 255 7.60 -6.28 -25.43
C LEU A 255 8.63 -6.71 -24.38
N LEU A 256 8.84 -5.86 -23.37
CA LEU A 256 9.72 -6.10 -22.23
C LEU A 256 8.88 -6.52 -21.03
N ILE A 257 9.24 -7.62 -20.37
CA ILE A 257 8.59 -8.02 -19.12
C ILE A 257 9.48 -7.58 -17.95
N LYS A 258 8.88 -6.88 -16.98
CA LYS A 258 9.53 -6.55 -15.70
C LYS A 258 9.28 -7.68 -14.70
N LEU A 259 10.31 -8.45 -14.35
CA LEU A 259 10.28 -9.54 -13.37
C LEU A 259 11.40 -9.35 -12.36
N SER A 260 11.24 -9.66 -11.07
CA SER A 260 12.33 -9.41 -10.10
C SER A 260 12.97 -10.70 -9.60
N LEU A 261 12.47 -11.27 -8.51
CA LEU A 261 13.06 -12.44 -7.89
C LEU A 261 12.56 -13.70 -8.62
N THR A 262 13.50 -14.50 -9.12
CA THR A 262 13.18 -15.81 -9.69
C THR A 262 13.07 -16.85 -8.58
N LYS A 263 12.09 -17.74 -8.67
CA LYS A 263 11.83 -18.75 -7.64
C LYS A 263 13.06 -19.60 -7.34
N GLY A 264 13.40 -19.71 -6.06
CA GLY A 264 14.54 -20.48 -5.57
C GLY A 264 15.92 -19.87 -5.81
N VAL A 265 16.02 -18.75 -6.56
CA VAL A 265 17.30 -18.08 -6.83
C VAL A 265 17.49 -16.94 -5.84
N PRO A 266 18.45 -17.04 -4.90
CA PRO A 266 18.72 -15.97 -3.95
C PRO A 266 19.49 -14.82 -4.61
N VAL A 267 19.23 -13.60 -4.17
CA VAL A 267 19.86 -12.37 -4.64
C VAL A 267 20.51 -11.67 -3.45
N ASN A 268 21.77 -11.25 -3.63
CA ASN A 268 22.56 -10.61 -2.60
C ASN A 268 22.71 -9.12 -2.87
N HIS A 269 22.44 -8.31 -1.85
CA HIS A 269 22.75 -6.88 -1.84
C HIS A 269 23.54 -6.54 -0.58
N SER A 270 24.30 -5.44 -0.64
CA SER A 270 25.02 -4.94 0.52
C SER A 270 24.91 -3.42 0.62
N LEU A 271 24.77 -2.95 1.85
CA LEU A 271 24.75 -1.53 2.18
C LEU A 271 25.60 -1.28 3.42
N VAL A 272 26.52 -0.33 3.34
CA VAL A 272 27.31 0.12 4.49
C VAL A 272 26.63 1.34 5.10
N LEU A 273 26.42 1.31 6.41
CA LEU A 273 25.96 2.43 7.23
C LEU A 273 27.11 2.99 8.06
N LEU A 274 27.16 4.31 8.19
CA LEU A 274 28.17 5.06 8.94
C LEU A 274 27.50 5.72 10.14
N GLN A 275 28.05 5.55 11.35
CA GLN A 275 27.55 6.22 12.54
C GLN A 275 27.99 7.69 12.53
N GLN A 276 27.06 8.60 12.24
CA GLN A 276 27.31 10.04 12.24
C GLN A 276 27.16 10.63 13.65
N ILE A 277 26.18 10.14 14.41
CA ILE A 277 25.87 10.61 15.76
C ILE A 277 25.81 9.40 16.70
N PRO A 278 26.61 9.38 17.78
CA PRO A 278 26.49 8.35 18.82
C PRO A 278 25.12 8.42 19.50
N VAL A 279 24.41 7.29 19.55
CA VAL A 279 23.11 7.16 20.20
C VAL A 279 23.19 6.04 21.23
N GLN A 280 22.74 6.31 22.45
CA GLN A 280 22.66 5.31 23.51
C GLN A 280 21.33 4.56 23.44
N ASN A 281 21.29 3.32 23.92
CA ASN A 281 20.09 2.47 23.95
C ASN A 281 19.44 2.30 22.57
N LEU A 282 20.28 2.06 21.55
CA LEU A 282 19.82 1.82 20.18
C LEU A 282 18.75 0.73 20.16
N LYS A 283 17.63 1.05 19.50
CA LYS A 283 16.59 0.07 19.20
C LYS A 283 16.88 -0.57 17.85
N PRO A 284 16.45 -1.83 17.64
CA PRO A 284 16.55 -2.45 16.33
C PRO A 284 15.83 -1.63 15.25
N ALA A 285 16.39 -1.64 14.05
CA ALA A 285 15.74 -1.12 12.86
C ALA A 285 15.18 -2.28 12.03
N VAL A 286 14.13 -2.02 11.26
CA VAL A 286 13.43 -3.03 10.45
C VAL A 286 13.85 -2.89 8.99
N ILE A 287 14.16 -4.01 8.36
CA ILE A 287 14.29 -4.13 6.90
C ILE A 287 13.11 -4.95 6.40
N ALA A 288 12.42 -4.44 5.39
CA ALA A 288 11.26 -5.08 4.79
C ALA A 288 11.52 -5.42 3.31
N LEU A 289 11.05 -6.59 2.90
CA LEU A 289 11.02 -7.05 1.51
C LEU A 289 9.57 -7.36 1.15
N TYR A 290 9.02 -6.74 0.12
CA TYR A 290 7.60 -6.92 -0.24
C TYR A 290 7.33 -6.76 -1.74
N ASP A 291 6.30 -7.44 -2.23
CA ASP A 291 5.82 -7.25 -3.61
C ASP A 291 5.13 -5.88 -3.74
N TYR A 292 5.48 -5.12 -4.76
CA TYR A 292 4.95 -3.77 -4.96
C TYR A 292 3.45 -3.72 -5.27
N TYR A 293 2.92 -4.72 -5.99
CA TYR A 293 1.51 -4.79 -6.37
C TYR A 293 0.68 -5.57 -5.36
N GLN A 294 1.33 -6.40 -4.53
CA GLN A 294 0.72 -7.11 -3.40
C GLN A 294 1.53 -6.91 -2.11
N PRO A 295 1.49 -5.70 -1.49
CA PRO A 295 2.32 -5.40 -0.31
C PRO A 295 2.04 -6.26 0.92
N SER A 296 0.92 -7.00 0.95
CA SER A 296 0.62 -7.97 2.00
C SER A 296 1.57 -9.17 1.98
N ASP A 297 2.12 -9.51 0.80
CA ASP A 297 3.16 -10.53 0.69
C ASP A 297 4.52 -9.89 1.00
N ARG A 298 4.93 -10.01 2.27
CA ARG A 298 6.10 -9.32 2.79
C ARG A 298 6.84 -10.09 3.86
N ALA A 299 8.17 -9.97 3.85
CA ALA A 299 9.06 -10.45 4.90
C ALA A 299 9.73 -9.27 5.59
N GLU A 300 9.79 -9.32 6.92
CA GLU A 300 10.45 -8.29 7.73
C GLU A 300 11.52 -8.93 8.63
N ARG A 301 12.63 -8.23 8.83
CA ARG A 301 13.70 -8.61 9.74
C ARG A 301 14.21 -7.41 10.50
N GLU A 302 14.37 -7.59 11.80
CA GLU A 302 15.06 -6.63 12.65
C GLU A 302 16.56 -6.84 12.59
N TYR A 303 17.32 -5.75 12.63
CA TYR A 303 18.75 -5.78 12.87
C TYR A 303 19.15 -4.72 13.89
N ILE A 304 20.27 -4.97 14.55
CA ILE A 304 20.89 -4.03 15.48
C ILE A 304 22.39 -4.03 15.21
N ALA A 305 23.04 -2.87 15.36
CA ALA A 305 24.49 -2.82 15.44
C ALA A 305 24.91 -3.59 16.70
N ALA A 306 25.96 -4.42 16.62
CA ALA A 306 26.43 -5.11 17.80
C ALA A 306 26.77 -4.07 18.90
N ASN A 307 26.28 -4.29 20.12
CA ASN A 307 26.44 -3.36 21.23
C ASN A 307 27.92 -2.97 21.39
N GLN A 308 28.15 -1.66 21.51
CA GLN A 308 29.28 -1.14 22.29
C GLN A 308 28.94 -1.27 23.78
#